data_AF-R8MEV5-F1
#
_entry.id   AF-R8MEV5-F1
#
_cell.length_a   1.000
_cell.length_b   1.000
_cell.length_c   1.000
_cell.angle_alpha   90.00
_cell.angle_beta   90.00
_cell.angle_gamma   90.00
#
_symmetry.space_group_name_H-M   'P 1'
#
loop_
_entity.id
_entity.type
_entity.pdbx_description
1 polymer ?
#
loop_
_entity_poly.entity_id
_entity_poly.type
_entity_poly.pdbx_seq_one_letter_code
_entity_poly.pdbx_strand_id
1 'polypeptide(L)' 'MAYKWEKESLEKYGKEVTQNLIMQQKRYEEMKKDNDCDHCGKGNEGAIIELKNGIPFIMRYGLWSNGRCNYCSKYTGRRR' A
#
# COMPACT_ATOMS: atom_id res chain seq x y z
N MET A 1 1.71 -7.62 11.03
CA MET A 1 2.36 -6.30 11.12
C MET A 1 1.26 -5.24 11.16
N ALA A 2 1.40 -4.23 12.01
CA ALA A 2 0.48 -3.08 12.00
C ALA A 2 0.91 -2.11 10.90
N TYR A 3 -0.05 -1.59 10.12
CA TYR A 3 0.29 -0.61 9.09
C TYR A 3 0.65 0.74 9.74
N LYS A 4 1.54 1.51 9.12
CA LYS A 4 2.00 2.81 9.66
C LYS A 4 0.84 3.78 9.92
N TRP A 5 -0.22 3.69 9.10
CA TRP A 5 -1.42 4.51 9.19
C TRP A 5 -2.50 3.93 10.10
N GLU A 6 -2.33 2.72 10.64
CA GLU A 6 -3.39 2.00 11.37
C GLU A 6 -3.83 2.76 12.62
N LYS A 7 -2.87 3.32 13.39
CA LYS A 7 -3.17 4.09 14.60
C LYS A 7 -3.95 5.37 14.29
N GLU A 8 -3.47 6.16 13.33
CA GLU A 8 -4.13 7.40 12.90
C GLU A 8 -5.53 7.10 12.35
N SER A 9 -5.67 6.02 11.58
CA SER A 9 -6.96 5.58 11.05
C SER A 9 -7.95 5.23 12.16
N LEU A 10 -7.50 4.52 13.20
CA LEU A 10 -8.33 4.16 14.35
C LEU A 10 -8.82 5.40 15.09
N GLU A 11 -7.94 6.37 15.32
CA GLU A 11 -8.26 7.61 16.02
C GLU A 11 -9.23 8.49 15.22
N LYS A 12 -9.07 8.55 13.89
CA LYS A 12 -9.84 9.46 13.04
C LYS A 12 -11.13 8.88 12.47
N TYR A 13 -11.12 7.62 12.05
CA TYR A 13 -12.25 6.98 11.33
C TYR A 13 -12.90 5.85 12.11
N GLY A 14 -12.32 5.44 13.23
CA GLY A 14 -12.83 4.39 14.10
C GLY A 14 -12.50 2.97 13.62
N LYS A 15 -12.95 2.00 14.44
CA LYS A 15 -12.55 0.59 14.33
C LYS A 15 -13.04 -0.07 13.04
N GLU A 16 -14.31 0.09 12.70
CA GLU A 16 -14.93 -0.58 11.55
C GLU A 16 -14.32 -0.14 10.22
N VAL A 17 -14.16 1.18 10.02
CA VAL A 17 -13.53 1.75 8.83
C VAL A 17 -12.08 1.27 8.71
N THR A 18 -11.34 1.30 9.82
CA THR A 18 -9.94 0.87 9.83
C THR A 18 -9.80 -0.62 9.51
N GLN A 19 -10.68 -1.48 10.03
CA GLN A 19 -10.68 -2.91 9.70
C GLN A 19 -10.97 -3.16 8.21
N ASN A 20 -11.89 -2.39 7.61
CA ASN A 20 -12.16 -2.46 6.18
C ASN A 20 -10.94 -2.03 5.35
N LEU A 21 -10.25 -0.95 5.73
CA LEU A 21 -9.02 -0.51 5.08
C LEU A 21 -7.93 -1.60 5.17
N ILE A 22 -7.71 -2.17 6.35
CA ILE A 22 -6.76 -3.28 6.56
C ILE A 22 -7.07 -4.47 5.65
N MET A 23 -8.35 -4.88 5.57
CA MET A 23 -8.75 -5.98 4.71
C MET A 23 -8.49 -5.68 3.23
N GLN A 24 -8.79 -4.47 2.78
CA GLN A 24 -8.51 -4.05 1.40
C GLN A 24 -7.02 -4.03 1.07
N GLN A 25 -6.18 -3.62 2.03
CA GLN A 25 -4.73 -3.62 1.87
C GLN A 25 -4.19 -5.05 1.77
N LYS A 26 -4.57 -5.94 2.69
CA LYS A 26 -4.16 -7.35 2.67
C LYS A 26 -4.53 -8.04 1.36
N ARG A 27 -5.77 -7.85 0.87
CA ARG A 27 -6.20 -8.40 -0.43
C ARG A 27 -5.33 -7.91 -1.58
N TYR A 28 -4.92 -6.64 -1.55
CA TYR A 28 -4.04 -6.10 -2.58
C TYR A 28 -2.63 -6.69 -2.49
N GLU A 29 -2.08 -6.81 -1.28
CA GLU A 29 -0.78 -7.44 -1.03
C GLU A 29 -0.76 -8.90 -1.48
N GLU A 30 -1.83 -9.66 -1.24
CA GLU A 30 -1.98 -11.04 -1.74
C GLU A 30 -2.01 -11.11 -3.27
N MET A 31 -2.81 -10.24 -3.92
CA MET A 31 -2.89 -10.17 -5.38
C MET A 31 -1.57 -9.72 -6.03
N LYS A 32 -0.75 -8.97 -5.30
CA LYS A 32 0.50 -8.37 -5.77
C LYS A 32 1.70 -8.86 -4.96
N LYS A 33 1.64 -10.08 -4.43
CA LYS A 33 2.69 -10.68 -3.58
C LYS A 33 4.07 -10.65 -4.25
N ASP A 34 4.10 -10.74 -5.58
CA ASP A 34 5.32 -10.71 -6.39
C ASP A 34 5.69 -9.30 -6.85
N ASN A 35 5.24 -8.23 -6.17
CA ASN A 35 5.63 -6.84 -6.49
C ASN A 35 6.69 -6.27 -5.55
N ASP A 36 7.16 -7.02 -4.56
CA ASP A 36 8.20 -6.52 -3.68
C ASP A 36 9.51 -6.34 -4.45
N CYS A 37 10.25 -5.28 -4.12
CA CYS A 37 11.55 -5.00 -4.71
C CYS A 37 12.65 -5.70 -3.92
N ASP A 38 13.21 -6.76 -4.51
CA ASP A 38 14.29 -7.56 -3.93
C ASP A 38 15.53 -6.74 -3.55
N HIS A 39 15.74 -5.57 -4.17
CA HIS A 39 16.88 -4.70 -3.88
C HIS A 39 16.73 -3.83 -2.64
N CYS A 40 15.52 -3.37 -2.32
CA CYS A 40 15.30 -2.45 -1.19
C CYS A 40 14.32 -2.98 -0.15
N GLY A 41 13.78 -4.19 -0.36
CA GLY A 41 12.80 -4.82 0.52
C GLY A 41 11.50 -4.04 0.65
N LYS A 42 11.30 -2.99 -0.15
CA LYS A 42 10.04 -2.25 -0.16
C LYS A 42 9.00 -3.09 -0.87
N GLY A 43 7.90 -3.31 -0.16
CA GLY A 43 6.70 -3.97 -0.64
C GLY A 43 5.56 -3.00 -0.88
N ASN A 44 4.41 -3.52 -1.29
CA ASN A 44 3.23 -2.72 -1.64
C ASN A 44 2.66 -1.97 -0.43
N GLU A 45 3.30 -0.89 0.03
CA GLU A 45 2.79 -0.07 1.13
C GLU A 45 1.59 0.77 0.62
N GLY A 46 0.40 0.54 1.19
CA GLY A 46 -0.76 1.41 0.98
C GLY A 46 -0.67 2.65 1.86
N ALA A 47 -1.09 3.80 1.35
CA ALA A 47 -1.25 5.04 2.11
C ALA A 47 -2.74 5.38 2.22
N ILE A 48 -3.19 5.81 3.40
CA ILE A 48 -4.55 6.36 3.53
C ILE A 48 -4.57 7.76 2.93
N ILE A 49 -5.52 8.00 2.05
CA ILE A 49 -5.88 9.32 1.54
C ILE A 49 -7.35 9.57 1.88
N GLU A 50 -7.65 10.79 2.31
CA GLU A 50 -9.03 11.23 2.54
C GLU A 50 -9.53 12.00 1.31
N LEU A 51 -10.68 11.60 0.77
CA LEU A 51 -11.36 12.37 -0.26
C LEU A 51 -12.03 13.61 0.35
N LYS A 52 -12.37 14.61 -0.49
CA LYS A 52 -13.04 15.85 -0.03
C LYS A 52 -14.35 15.63 0.74
N ASN A 53 -14.95 14.45 0.64
CA ASN A 53 -16.16 14.05 1.36
C ASN A 53 -15.88 13.35 2.70
N GLY A 54 -14.64 13.32 3.17
CA GLY A 54 -14.25 12.71 4.46
C GLY A 54 -14.13 11.18 4.42
N ILE A 55 -14.31 10.55 3.25
CA ILE A 55 -14.20 9.09 3.14
C ILE A 55 -12.73 8.71 2.91
N PRO A 56 -12.12 7.90 3.80
CA PRO A 56 -10.78 7.41 3.59
C PRO A 56 -10.76 6.29 2.55
N PHE A 57 -9.73 6.28 1.72
CA PHE A 57 -9.42 5.16 0.84
C PHE A 57 -7.92 4.87 0.86
N ILE A 58 -7.55 3.66 0.48
CA ILE A 58 -6.15 3.29 0.36
C ILE A 58 -5.66 3.61 -1.04
N MET A 59 -4.81 4.63 -1.13
CA MET A 59 -3.99 4.85 -2.31
C MET A 59 -2.84 3.85 -2.32
N ARG A 60 -2.82 3.02 -3.36
CA ARG A 60 -1.83 1.97 -3.54
C ARG A 60 -0.78 2.48 -4.50
N TYR A 61 0.35 2.91 -3.98
CA TYR A 61 1.49 3.25 -4.83
C TYR A 61 2.10 1.94 -5.34
N GLY A 62 1.99 1.72 -6.66
CA GLY A 62 2.67 0.61 -7.30
C GLY A 62 4.18 0.74 -7.09
N LEU A 63 4.84 -0.35 -6.73
CA LEU A 63 6.28 -0.36 -6.52
C LEU A 63 7.07 -0.15 -7.81
N TRP A 64 6.49 -0.54 -8.94
CA TRP A 64 7.14 -0.55 -10.24
C TRP A 64 6.54 0.50 -11.18
N SER A 65 7.41 1.32 -11.76
CA SER A 65 7.11 2.16 -12.91
C SER A 65 8.08 1.81 -14.02
N ASN A 66 7.58 1.38 -15.18
CA ASN A 66 8.41 0.96 -16.33
C ASN A 66 9.53 -0.05 -15.96
N GLY A 67 9.23 -1.01 -15.07
CA GLY A 67 10.19 -2.02 -14.59
C GLY A 67 11.23 -1.51 -13.58
N ARG A 68 11.13 -0.27 -13.12
CA ARG A 68 11.98 0.33 -12.08
C ARG A 68 11.22 0.47 -10.77
N CYS A 69 11.91 0.21 -9.67
CA CYS A 69 11.38 0.46 -8.34
C CYS A 69 11.25 1.98 -8.11
N ASN A 70 10.07 2.46 -7.70
CA ASN A 70 9.85 3.87 -7.39
C ASN A 70 10.65 4.37 -6.18
N TYR A 71 11.09 3.46 -5.29
CA TYR A 71 11.86 3.82 -4.10
C TYR A 71 13.36 3.86 -4.35
N CYS A 72 13.94 2.81 -4.93
CA CYS A 72 15.39 2.71 -5.10
C CYS A 72 15.86 2.90 -6.54
N SER A 73 14.95 3.16 -7.48
CA SER A 73 15.22 3.32 -8.92
C SER A 73 15.88 2.12 -9.62
N LYS A 74 16.10 1.02 -8.89
CA LYS A 74 16.67 -0.22 -9.44
C LYS A 74 15.67 -0.86 -10.40
N TYR A 75 16.20 -1.25 -11.55
CA TYR A 75 15.45 -1.98 -12.56
C TYR A 75 15.51 -3.48 -12.22
N THR A 76 14.37 -4.12 -12.02
CA THR A 76 14.33 -5.58 -11.82
C THR A 76 13.95 -6.34 -13.08
N GLY A 77 13.62 -5.64 -14.16
CA GLY A 77 13.38 -6.26 -15.45
C GLY A 77 12.36 -7.39 -15.42
N ARG A 78 11.35 -7.33 -14.52
CA ARG A 78 10.19 -8.23 -14.56
C ARG A 78 9.48 -8.01 -15.91
N ARG A 79 9.95 -8.74 -16.92
CA ARG A 79 9.30 -8.89 -18.22
C ARG A 79 7.89 -9.39 -17.92
N ARG A 80 6.90 -8.73 -18.52
CA ARG A 80 5.51 -9.19 -18.54
C ARG A 80 5.43 -10.63 -19.02
#